data_AF-Q0KJF6-F1
#
_entry.id   AF-Q0KJF6-F1
#
_cell.length_a   1.000
_cell.length_b   1.000
_cell.length_c   1.000
_cell.angle_alpha   90.00
_cell.angle_beta   90.00
_cell.angle_gamma   90.00
#
_symmetry.space_group_name_H-M   'P 1'
#
loop_
_entity.id
_entity.type
_entity.pdbx_description
1 polymer ?
#
loop_
_entity_poly.entity_id
_entity_poly.type
_entity_poly.pdbx_seq_one_letter_code
_entity_poly.pdbx_strand_id
1 'polypeptide(L)'
;MSYPTKLGGHAALRPHILAELSAKPPALQPVSRSIASFVAQFRAAEPEVPAILCVDPVETAADKLSAFAWRSIARDRSHPDDDPTIVRHLHDLSALEAAATASAEFPALLLEALRADTMRGQGAVQDLPPQERLKTMIDRVKRDPEYAAEYRQFVESMAFAGAGDIPDFEKAFAALERLCAMLAPETA
;
A
#
# COMPACT_ATOMS: atom_id res chain seq x y z
N MET A 1 -0.01 -5.96 -31.70
CA MET A 1 1.34 -6.56 -31.80
C MET A 1 1.72 -7.06 -30.41
N SER A 2 2.02 -8.34 -30.23
CA SER A 2 2.49 -8.90 -28.97
C SER A 2 4.01 -8.92 -28.95
N TYR A 3 4.63 -8.35 -27.91
CA TYR A 3 6.08 -8.41 -27.75
C TYR A 3 6.50 -9.85 -27.41
N PRO A 4 7.48 -10.45 -28.12
CA PRO A 4 7.89 -11.83 -27.88
C PRO A 4 8.49 -11.94 -26.47
N THR A 5 7.87 -12.77 -25.62
CA THR A 5 8.30 -12.99 -24.23
C THR A 5 9.01 -14.34 -24.13
N LYS A 6 10.26 -14.35 -23.65
CA LYS A 6 11.08 -15.57 -23.51
C LYS A 6 10.95 -16.28 -22.16
N LEU A 7 10.33 -15.62 -21.18
CA LEU A 7 10.12 -16.14 -19.83
C LEU A 7 8.63 -16.42 -19.61
N GLY A 8 8.30 -17.57 -19.04
CA GLY A 8 6.93 -17.83 -18.60
C GLY A 8 6.52 -16.80 -17.54
N GLY A 9 5.29 -16.28 -17.62
CA GLY A 9 4.78 -15.36 -16.62
C GLY A 9 4.64 -16.03 -15.26
N HIS A 10 5.13 -15.40 -14.20
CA HIS A 10 4.81 -15.80 -12.82
C HIS A 10 3.53 -15.07 -12.40
N ALA A 11 2.59 -15.75 -11.75
CA ALA A 11 1.30 -15.16 -11.35
C ALA A 11 1.44 -13.89 -10.49
N ALA A 12 2.55 -13.75 -9.76
CA ALA A 12 2.83 -12.57 -8.95
C ALA A 12 3.48 -11.39 -9.72
N LEU A 13 3.93 -11.58 -10.97
CA LEU A 13 4.62 -10.54 -11.78
C LEU A 13 3.75 -10.05 -12.94
N ARG A 14 3.71 -8.73 -13.15
CA ARG A 14 3.07 -8.12 -14.33
C ARG A 14 4.11 -7.94 -15.45
N PRO A 15 3.92 -8.49 -16.66
CA PRO A 15 4.91 -8.44 -17.74
C PRO A 15 4.97 -7.09 -18.47
N HIS A 16 4.02 -6.20 -18.19
CA HIS A 16 3.89 -4.90 -18.85
C HIS A 16 3.87 -3.78 -17.81
N ILE A 17 4.43 -2.63 -18.18
CA ILE A 17 4.35 -1.42 -17.37
C ILE A 17 2.94 -0.84 -17.56
N LEU A 18 2.19 -0.77 -16.46
CA LEU A 18 0.94 -0.03 -16.40
C LEU A 18 1.25 1.39 -15.91
N ALA A 19 0.90 2.39 -16.69
CA ALA A 19 1.00 3.80 -16.31
C ALA A 19 -0.40 4.32 -15.95
N GLU A 20 -0.58 4.74 -14.71
CA GLU A 20 -1.80 5.36 -14.22
C GLU A 20 -1.55 6.84 -13.96
N LEU A 21 -2.51 7.70 -14.33
CA LEU A 21 -2.42 9.15 -14.11
C LEU A 21 -3.57 9.59 -13.22
N SER A 22 -3.23 10.30 -12.15
CA SER A 22 -4.19 10.96 -11.27
C SER A 22 -4.07 12.47 -11.42
N ALA A 23 -5.18 13.16 -11.67
CA ALA A 23 -5.24 14.62 -11.80
C ALA A 23 -5.51 15.30 -10.45
N LYS A 24 -4.70 14.96 -9.42
CA LYS A 24 -4.75 15.54 -8.08
C LYS A 24 -3.34 16.01 -7.70
N PRO A 25 -3.16 17.25 -7.20
CA PRO A 25 -1.86 17.67 -6.69
C PRO A 25 -1.51 16.88 -5.42
N PRO A 26 -0.22 16.56 -5.18
CA PRO A 26 0.24 16.04 -3.90
C PRO A 26 -0.14 16.98 -2.75
N ALA A 27 -0.53 16.43 -1.61
CA ALA A 27 -0.87 17.16 -0.40
C ALA A 27 0.40 17.71 0.30
N LEU A 28 1.50 16.96 0.23
CA LEU A 28 2.81 17.37 0.74
C LEU A 28 3.76 17.77 -0.40
N GLN A 29 4.85 18.45 -0.05
CA GLN A 29 5.88 18.79 -1.02
C GLN A 29 6.53 17.51 -1.59
N PRO A 30 6.57 17.34 -2.92
CA PRO A 30 7.22 16.18 -3.53
C PRO A 30 8.70 16.10 -3.15
N VAL A 31 9.17 14.88 -2.94
CA VAL A 31 10.54 14.60 -2.52
C VAL A 31 11.36 14.12 -3.72
N SER A 32 12.53 14.73 -3.92
CA SER A 32 13.45 14.30 -4.97
C SER A 32 14.11 12.96 -4.61
N ARG A 33 14.12 12.04 -5.58
CA ARG A 33 14.79 10.73 -5.49
C ARG A 33 15.57 10.47 -6.77
N SER A 34 16.68 9.76 -6.67
CA SER A 34 17.40 9.25 -7.84
C SER A 34 16.95 7.83 -8.17
N ILE A 35 17.05 7.45 -9.45
CA ILE A 35 16.81 6.07 -9.91
C ILE A 35 18.12 5.54 -10.49
N ALA A 36 18.58 4.43 -9.92
CA ALA A 36 19.78 3.73 -10.36
C ALA A 36 19.47 2.25 -10.65
N SER A 37 19.95 1.72 -11.77
CA SER A 37 19.90 0.28 -12.03
C SER A 37 20.75 -0.49 -11.00
N PHE A 38 20.42 -1.76 -10.74
CA PHE A 38 21.27 -2.59 -9.87
C PHE A 38 22.71 -2.71 -10.39
N VAL A 39 22.92 -2.63 -11.71
CA VAL A 39 24.25 -2.60 -12.33
C VAL A 39 24.99 -1.31 -11.97
N ALA A 40 24.33 -0.15 -12.03
CA ALA A 40 24.91 1.13 -11.64
C ALA A 40 25.23 1.15 -10.14
N GLN A 41 24.30 0.69 -9.28
CA GLN A 41 24.52 0.58 -7.83
C GLN A 41 25.70 -0.33 -7.50
N PHE A 42 25.79 -1.51 -8.12
CA PHE A 42 26.90 -2.45 -7.92
C PHE A 42 28.24 -1.87 -8.37
N ARG A 43 28.23 -1.04 -9.42
CA ARG A 43 29.44 -0.36 -9.94
C ARG A 43 29.75 0.95 -9.21
N ALA A 44 28.94 1.36 -8.22
CA ALA A 44 28.99 2.68 -7.61
C ALA A 44 29.01 3.82 -8.67
N ALA A 45 28.26 3.65 -9.76
CA ALA A 45 28.11 4.63 -10.81
C ALA A 45 27.01 5.66 -10.47
N GLU A 46 27.05 6.80 -11.16
CA GLU A 46 25.99 7.81 -11.06
C GLU A 46 24.62 7.21 -11.46
N PRO A 47 23.52 7.64 -10.81
CA PRO A 47 22.17 7.20 -11.17
C PRO A 47 21.81 7.59 -12.61
N GLU A 48 21.14 6.70 -13.34
CA GLU A 48 20.64 7.00 -14.69
C GLU A 48 19.62 8.14 -14.69
N VAL A 49 18.83 8.26 -13.61
CA VAL A 49 17.97 9.43 -13.36
C VAL A 49 18.44 10.10 -12.07
N PRO A 50 19.10 11.26 -12.14
CA PRO A 50 19.67 11.92 -10.96
C PRO A 50 18.59 12.48 -10.03
N ALA A 51 17.43 12.88 -10.56
CA ALA A 51 16.32 13.40 -9.79
C ALA A 51 14.97 13.14 -10.49
N ILE A 52 14.04 12.54 -9.76
CA ILE A 52 12.62 12.44 -10.06
C ILE A 52 11.84 12.87 -8.82
N LEU A 53 10.75 13.62 -9.02
CA LEU A 53 9.87 14.01 -7.92
C LEU A 53 8.94 12.85 -7.59
N CYS A 54 8.96 12.42 -6.33
CA CYS A 54 8.08 11.40 -5.78
C CYS A 54 7.10 12.02 -4.78
N VAL A 55 5.92 11.43 -4.64
CA VAL A 55 5.00 11.76 -3.55
C VAL A 55 5.68 11.48 -2.21
N ASP A 56 5.39 12.29 -1.20
CA ASP A 56 5.96 12.12 0.13
C ASP A 56 5.58 10.75 0.73
N PRO A 57 6.49 10.04 1.42
CA PRO A 57 6.19 8.75 2.05
C PRO A 57 5.02 8.80 3.06
N VAL A 58 4.84 9.91 3.77
CA VAL A 58 3.75 10.10 4.74
C VAL A 58 2.41 10.18 4.04
N GLU A 59 2.32 10.96 2.96
CA GLU A 59 1.13 11.03 2.11
C GLU A 59 0.84 9.67 1.46
N THR A 60 1.88 8.99 0.98
CA THR A 60 1.77 7.64 0.40
C THR A 60 1.22 6.64 1.42
N ALA A 61 1.64 6.72 2.69
CA ALA A 61 1.14 5.86 3.76
C ALA A 61 -0.35 6.11 4.03
N ALA A 62 -0.77 7.38 4.09
CA ALA A 62 -2.16 7.77 4.29
C ALA A 62 -3.07 7.26 3.14
N ASP A 63 -2.67 7.49 1.90
CA ASP A 63 -3.39 7.04 0.71
C ASP A 63 -3.46 5.50 0.66
N LYS A 64 -2.35 4.79 0.93
CA LYS A 64 -2.33 3.32 0.98
C LYS A 64 -3.22 2.76 2.08
N LEU A 65 -3.26 3.40 3.24
CA LEU A 65 -4.10 2.96 4.36
C LEU A 65 -5.59 3.14 4.04
N SER A 66 -5.98 4.29 3.49
CA SER A 66 -7.35 4.52 3.01
C SER A 66 -7.74 3.51 1.93
N ALA A 67 -6.87 3.33 0.95
CA ALA A 67 -7.02 2.36 -0.13
C ALA A 67 -7.23 0.93 0.37
N PHE A 68 -6.42 0.49 1.33
CA PHE A 68 -6.53 -0.84 1.91
C PHE A 68 -7.81 -0.99 2.75
N ALA A 69 -8.24 0.07 3.44
CA ALA A 69 -9.47 0.10 4.23
C ALA A 69 -10.70 -0.20 3.36
N TRP A 70 -10.96 0.60 2.33
CA TRP A 70 -12.14 0.37 1.50
C TRP A 70 -12.03 -0.89 0.65
N ARG A 71 -10.83 -1.26 0.14
CA ARG A 71 -10.67 -2.50 -0.64
C ARG A 71 -10.95 -3.72 0.20
N SER A 72 -10.47 -3.78 1.44
CA SER A 72 -10.72 -4.92 2.34
C SER A 72 -12.20 -5.02 2.77
N ILE A 73 -12.89 -3.88 2.92
CA ILE A 73 -14.32 -3.85 3.26
C ILE A 73 -15.21 -4.16 2.06
N ALA A 74 -14.85 -3.69 0.87
CA ALA A 74 -15.60 -3.97 -0.35
C ALA A 74 -15.31 -5.37 -0.94
N ARG A 75 -14.27 -6.04 -0.44
CA ARG A 75 -13.81 -7.32 -1.00
C ARG A 75 -14.89 -8.39 -0.94
N ASP A 76 -15.15 -9.00 -2.09
CA ASP A 76 -15.94 -10.21 -2.25
C ASP A 76 -15.08 -11.26 -2.96
N ARG A 77 -14.63 -12.26 -2.21
CA ARG A 77 -13.78 -13.35 -2.70
C ARG A 77 -14.46 -14.24 -3.75
N SER A 78 -15.78 -14.20 -3.83
CA SER A 78 -16.55 -14.96 -4.84
C SER A 78 -16.69 -14.21 -6.16
N HIS A 79 -16.37 -12.92 -6.18
CA HIS A 79 -16.48 -12.09 -7.37
C HIS A 79 -15.33 -12.39 -8.37
N PRO A 80 -15.59 -12.47 -9.68
CA PRO A 80 -14.55 -12.72 -10.69
C PRO A 80 -13.40 -11.71 -10.70
N ASP A 81 -13.67 -10.48 -10.24
CA ASP A 81 -12.70 -9.38 -10.15
C ASP A 81 -12.03 -9.27 -8.77
N ASP A 82 -12.11 -10.28 -7.90
CA ASP A 82 -11.38 -10.30 -6.63
C ASP A 82 -9.87 -10.11 -6.89
N ASP A 83 -9.26 -9.20 -6.15
CA ASP A 83 -7.83 -8.93 -6.23
C ASP A 83 -7.15 -9.33 -4.92
N PRO A 84 -6.55 -10.53 -4.85
CA PRO A 84 -5.81 -10.96 -3.66
C PRO A 84 -4.50 -10.19 -3.46
N THR A 85 -4.08 -9.38 -4.43
CA THR A 85 -2.84 -8.62 -4.33
C THR A 85 -2.95 -7.36 -3.48
N ILE A 86 -4.16 -7.02 -2.99
CA ILE A 86 -4.35 -5.92 -2.03
C ILE A 86 -3.54 -6.10 -0.76
N VAL A 87 -3.17 -7.33 -0.41
CA VAL A 87 -2.33 -7.66 0.76
C VAL A 87 -0.94 -7.03 0.68
N ARG A 88 -0.46 -6.65 -0.52
CA ARG A 88 0.79 -5.90 -0.68
C ARG A 88 0.77 -4.55 0.02
N HIS A 89 -0.42 -3.97 0.23
CA HIS A 89 -0.54 -2.75 1.02
C HIS A 89 -0.09 -2.94 2.47
N LEU A 90 -0.24 -4.13 3.07
CA LEU A 90 0.27 -4.40 4.43
C LEU A 90 1.79 -4.28 4.48
N HIS A 91 2.48 -4.84 3.49
CA HIS A 91 3.93 -4.72 3.37
C HIS A 91 4.36 -3.27 3.21
N ASP A 92 3.74 -2.55 2.27
CA ASP A 92 4.07 -1.15 2.01
C ASP A 92 3.83 -0.27 3.24
N LEU A 93 2.72 -0.48 3.95
CA LEU A 93 2.41 0.24 5.19
C LEU A 93 3.41 -0.07 6.30
N SER A 94 3.83 -1.32 6.43
CA SER A 94 4.90 -1.69 7.37
C SER A 94 6.23 -1.02 7.03
N ALA A 95 6.57 -0.91 5.75
CA ALA A 95 7.79 -0.23 5.30
C ALA A 95 7.72 1.30 5.50
N LEU A 96 6.52 1.87 5.42
CA LEU A 96 6.26 3.30 5.59
C LEU A 96 6.00 3.72 7.05
N GLU A 97 5.87 2.75 7.96
CA GLU A 97 5.45 2.97 9.35
C GLU A 97 6.32 4.02 10.06
N ALA A 98 7.64 3.91 9.96
CA ALA A 98 8.57 4.82 10.63
C ALA A 98 8.41 6.27 10.16
N ALA A 99 8.18 6.49 8.87
CA ALA A 99 7.95 7.82 8.32
C ALA A 99 6.59 8.38 8.76
N ALA A 100 5.54 7.57 8.70
CA ALA A 100 4.18 7.97 9.08
C ALA A 100 4.09 8.30 10.58
N THR A 101 4.62 7.43 11.45
CA THR A 101 4.60 7.60 12.91
C THR A 101 5.42 8.79 13.40
N ALA A 102 6.49 9.16 12.68
CA ALA A 102 7.30 10.34 12.97
C ALA A 102 6.67 11.67 12.52
N SER A 103 5.64 11.64 11.66
CA SER A 103 5.03 12.85 11.12
C SER A 103 3.77 13.27 11.87
N ALA A 104 3.72 14.53 12.29
CA ALA A 104 2.53 15.14 12.86
C ALA A 104 1.40 15.36 11.83
N GLU A 105 1.71 15.31 10.53
CA GLU A 105 0.75 15.52 9.44
C GLU A 105 -0.04 14.25 9.10
N PHE A 106 0.51 13.07 9.44
CA PHE A 106 -0.08 11.78 9.07
C PHE A 106 -1.55 11.61 9.47
N PRO A 107 -1.98 11.91 10.72
CA PRO A 107 -3.38 11.72 11.10
C PRO A 107 -4.36 12.56 10.28
N ALA A 108 -3.99 13.80 9.95
CA ALA A 108 -4.81 14.69 9.14
C ALA A 108 -4.90 14.19 7.70
N LEU A 109 -3.76 13.81 7.10
CA LEU A 109 -3.71 13.23 5.75
C LEU A 109 -4.53 11.94 5.65
N LEU A 110 -4.45 11.07 6.66
CA LEU A 110 -5.24 9.84 6.72
C LEU A 110 -6.74 10.13 6.78
N LEU A 111 -7.15 11.09 7.60
CA LEU A 111 -8.56 11.50 7.69
C LEU A 111 -9.07 12.04 6.36
N GLU A 112 -8.28 12.88 5.69
CA GLU A 112 -8.61 13.41 4.36
C GLU A 112 -8.70 12.32 3.29
N ALA A 113 -7.74 11.39 3.26
CA ALA A 113 -7.75 10.26 2.34
C ALA A 113 -9.00 9.38 2.54
N LEU A 114 -9.32 9.03 3.79
CA LEU A 114 -10.52 8.26 4.13
C LEU A 114 -11.79 9.00 3.67
N ARG A 115 -11.89 10.31 3.89
CA ARG A 115 -13.03 11.11 3.45
C ARG A 115 -13.14 11.14 1.93
N ALA A 116 -12.03 11.34 1.22
CA ALA A 116 -11.98 11.35 -0.23
C ALA A 116 -12.41 10.00 -0.85
N ASP A 117 -12.12 8.88 -0.18
CA ASP A 117 -12.45 7.54 -0.65
C ASP A 117 -13.84 7.02 -0.21
N THR A 118 -14.69 7.86 0.39
CA THR A 118 -16.04 7.48 0.88
C THR A 118 -16.91 6.80 -0.18
N MET A 119 -16.79 7.20 -1.45
CA MET A 119 -17.58 6.65 -2.55
C MET A 119 -16.87 5.50 -3.30
N ARG A 120 -15.68 5.08 -2.86
CA ARG A 120 -14.96 3.95 -3.47
C ARG A 120 -15.64 2.61 -3.13
N GLY A 121 -15.29 1.57 -3.88
CA GLY A 121 -15.84 0.23 -3.66
C GLY A 121 -17.37 0.18 -3.77
N GLN A 122 -17.94 0.93 -4.72
CA GLN A 122 -19.41 1.05 -4.90
C GLN A 122 -20.15 1.56 -3.65
N GLY A 123 -19.49 2.39 -2.82
CA GLY A 123 -20.07 2.92 -1.59
C GLY A 123 -20.02 1.96 -0.41
N ALA A 124 -19.25 0.86 -0.48
CA ALA A 124 -19.15 -0.13 0.60
C ALA A 124 -18.75 0.43 1.97
N VAL A 125 -18.17 1.64 2.00
CA VAL A 125 -17.75 2.34 3.22
C VAL A 125 -18.50 3.64 3.46
N GLN A 126 -19.49 3.99 2.63
CA GLN A 126 -20.11 5.31 2.62
C GLN A 126 -20.76 5.66 3.97
N ASP A 127 -21.39 4.67 4.60
CA ASP A 127 -22.15 4.81 5.84
C ASP A 127 -21.29 4.61 7.10
N LEU A 128 -20.00 4.29 6.92
CA LEU A 128 -19.05 4.09 8.01
C LEU A 128 -18.25 5.37 8.25
N PRO A 129 -18.22 5.91 9.47
CA PRO A 129 -17.27 6.96 9.85
C PRO A 129 -15.80 6.49 9.69
N PRO A 130 -14.84 7.40 9.47
CA PRO A 130 -13.43 7.05 9.23
C PRO A 130 -12.82 6.08 10.26
N GLN A 131 -13.06 6.28 11.56
CA GLN A 131 -12.55 5.35 12.58
C GLN A 131 -13.23 3.98 12.52
N GLU A 132 -14.54 3.94 12.23
CA GLU A 132 -15.28 2.69 12.11
C GLU A 132 -14.84 1.90 10.88
N ARG A 133 -14.48 2.57 9.78
CA ARG A 133 -13.84 1.93 8.61
C ARG A 133 -12.55 1.23 9.00
N LEU A 134 -11.66 1.91 9.70
CA LEU A 134 -10.37 1.31 10.11
C LEU A 134 -10.60 0.10 11.03
N LYS A 135 -11.50 0.21 12.02
CA LYS A 135 -11.86 -0.90 12.90
C LYS A 135 -12.46 -2.08 12.13
N THR A 136 -13.38 -1.81 11.20
CA THR A 136 -14.03 -2.83 10.37
C THR A 136 -13.03 -3.54 9.47
N MET A 137 -12.08 -2.80 8.88
CA MET A 137 -11.01 -3.39 8.07
C MET A 137 -10.09 -4.28 8.93
N ILE A 138 -9.64 -3.81 10.11
CA ILE A 138 -8.81 -4.61 11.02
C ILE A 138 -9.53 -5.91 11.40
N ASP A 139 -10.80 -5.82 11.77
CA ASP A 139 -11.62 -6.98 12.14
C ASP A 139 -11.76 -7.99 11.00
N ARG A 140 -11.93 -7.52 9.75
CA ARG A 140 -11.99 -8.38 8.57
C ARG A 140 -10.68 -9.11 8.33
N VAL A 141 -9.57 -8.38 8.27
CA VAL A 141 -8.24 -8.94 8.01
C VAL A 141 -7.86 -9.95 9.11
N LYS A 142 -8.21 -9.67 10.36
CA LYS A 142 -7.95 -10.55 11.50
C LYS A 142 -8.75 -11.86 11.48
N ARG A 143 -10.00 -11.82 11.01
CA ARG A 143 -10.89 -13.00 11.00
C ARG A 143 -10.70 -13.89 9.77
N ASP A 144 -10.14 -13.33 8.70
CA ASP A 144 -10.00 -14.02 7.41
C ASP A 144 -8.58 -14.57 7.23
N PRO A 145 -8.37 -15.89 7.44
CA PRO A 145 -7.03 -16.50 7.39
C PRO A 145 -6.40 -16.47 6.00
N GLU A 146 -7.19 -16.23 4.94
CA GLU A 146 -6.69 -16.14 3.57
C GLU A 146 -5.76 -14.93 3.40
N TYR A 147 -5.93 -13.85 4.15
CA TYR A 147 -5.01 -12.70 4.11
C TYR A 147 -3.56 -13.09 4.42
N ALA A 148 -3.36 -13.98 5.41
CA ALA A 148 -2.03 -14.47 5.75
C ALA A 148 -1.46 -15.38 4.66
N ALA A 149 -2.30 -16.20 4.02
CA ALA A 149 -1.87 -17.05 2.90
C ALA A 149 -1.48 -16.22 1.67
N GLU A 150 -2.30 -15.21 1.34
CA GLU A 150 -2.06 -14.28 0.25
C GLU A 150 -0.81 -13.43 0.51
N TYR A 151 -0.58 -12.98 1.74
CA TYR A 151 0.63 -12.24 2.09
C TYR A 151 1.88 -13.07 1.80
N ARG A 152 1.89 -14.36 2.21
CA ARG A 152 3.00 -15.27 1.90
C ARG A 152 3.22 -15.42 0.39
N GLN A 153 2.14 -15.54 -0.39
CA GLN A 153 2.20 -15.72 -1.84
C GLN A 153 2.57 -14.46 -2.63
N PHE A 154 2.16 -13.28 -2.18
CA PHE A 154 2.30 -12.05 -2.97
C PHE A 154 3.36 -11.09 -2.44
N VAL A 155 3.88 -11.33 -1.24
CA VAL A 155 4.94 -10.54 -0.60
C VAL A 155 6.15 -11.41 -0.31
N GLU A 156 6.02 -12.39 0.59
CA GLU A 156 7.19 -13.16 1.07
C GLU A 156 7.85 -13.98 -0.04
N SER A 157 7.09 -14.59 -0.94
CA SER A 157 7.68 -15.35 -2.06
C SER A 157 8.26 -14.46 -3.17
N MET A 158 8.06 -13.14 -3.13
CA MET A 158 8.62 -12.16 -4.06
C MET A 158 9.87 -11.45 -3.53
N ALA A 159 10.26 -11.78 -2.31
CA ALA A 159 11.49 -11.36 -1.67
C ALA A 159 12.72 -11.93 -2.37
N PHE A 160 13.45 -11.11 -3.11
CA PHE A 160 14.85 -11.42 -3.46
C PHE A 160 15.83 -11.00 -2.35
N ALA A 161 15.35 -10.25 -1.34
CA ALA A 161 16.08 -9.92 -0.13
C ALA A 161 16.23 -11.16 0.76
N GLY A 162 17.26 -11.19 1.62
CA GLY A 162 17.40 -12.26 2.60
C GLY A 162 16.13 -12.35 3.46
N ALA A 163 15.72 -13.57 3.84
CA ALA A 163 14.49 -13.83 4.59
C ALA A 163 14.33 -13.07 5.93
N GLY A 164 15.32 -12.27 6.34
CA GLY A 164 15.28 -11.42 7.54
C GLY A 164 14.81 -9.99 7.32
N ASP A 165 14.74 -9.48 6.09
CA ASP A 165 14.48 -8.05 5.81
C ASP A 165 13.01 -7.72 5.53
N ILE A 166 12.16 -8.74 5.29
CA ILE A 166 10.74 -8.54 5.00
C ILE A 166 9.92 -8.91 6.23
N PRO A 167 9.05 -8.01 6.72
CA PRO A 167 8.17 -8.34 7.83
C PRO A 167 7.27 -9.51 7.45
N ASP A 168 7.12 -10.48 8.35
CA ASP A 168 6.07 -11.46 8.24
C ASP A 168 4.69 -10.80 8.38
N PHE A 169 3.63 -11.53 8.03
CA PHE A 169 2.26 -11.03 8.10
C PHE A 169 1.91 -10.43 9.47
N GLU A 170 2.32 -11.06 10.58
CA GLU A 170 2.00 -10.60 11.93
C GLU A 170 2.66 -9.24 12.24
N LYS A 171 3.93 -9.06 11.84
CA LYS A 171 4.62 -7.76 11.98
C LYS A 171 3.96 -6.69 11.12
N ALA A 172 3.62 -7.00 9.87
CA ALA A 172 2.98 -6.06 8.97
C ALA A 172 1.57 -5.67 9.45
N PHE A 173 0.83 -6.63 9.99
CA PHE A 173 -0.49 -6.38 10.59
C PHE A 173 -0.39 -5.56 11.88
N ALA A 174 0.61 -5.81 12.73
CA ALA A 174 0.84 -4.98 13.91
C ALA A 174 1.22 -3.53 13.56
N ALA A 175 1.96 -3.31 12.46
CA ALA A 175 2.24 -1.98 11.93
C ALA A 175 0.96 -1.27 11.47
N LEU A 176 0.09 -2.00 10.76
CA LEU A 176 -1.23 -1.50 10.36
C LEU A 176 -2.06 -1.06 11.59
N GLU A 177 -2.12 -1.87 12.64
CA GLU A 177 -2.86 -1.52 13.88
C GLU A 177 -2.32 -0.23 14.51
N ARG A 178 -0.99 -0.06 14.57
CA ARG A 178 -0.35 1.15 15.11
C ARG A 178 -0.65 2.38 14.27
N LEU A 179 -0.61 2.26 12.94
CA LEU A 179 -0.97 3.35 12.03
C LEU A 179 -2.45 3.74 12.17
N CYS A 180 -3.36 2.76 12.26
CA CYS A 180 -4.78 3.03 12.49
C CYS A 180 -5.04 3.76 13.81
N ALA A 181 -4.29 3.42 14.86
CA ALA A 181 -4.42 4.05 16.18
C ALA A 181 -4.00 5.54 16.19
N MET A 182 -3.29 6.02 15.17
CA MET A 182 -2.93 7.44 15.05
C MET A 182 -4.12 8.35 14.69
N LEU A 183 -5.22 7.78 14.18
CA LEU A 183 -6.43 8.55 13.92
C LEU A 183 -7.18 8.81 15.22
N ALA A 184 -7.13 10.06 15.71
CA ALA A 184 -7.87 10.47 16.91
C ALA A 184 -9.38 10.22 16.74
N PRO A 185 -10.11 9.86 17.82
CA PRO A 185 -11.57 9.76 17.78
C PRO A 185 -12.18 11.13 17.44
N GLU A 186 -13.22 11.14 16.60
CA GLU A 186 -13.95 12.38 16.31
C GLU A 186 -14.60 12.84 17.61
N THR A 187 -14.27 14.06 18.06
CA THR A 187 -14.99 14.70 19.17
C THR A 187 -16.41 14.96 18.69
N ALA A 188 -17.36 14.31 19.36
CA ALA A 188 -18.80 14.47 19.16
C ALA A 188 -19.28 15.90 19.42
#